data_AF-A0A075P9P0-F1
#
_entry.id   AF-A0A075P9P0-F1
#
_cell.length_a   1.000
_cell.length_b   1.000
_cell.length_c   1.000
_cell.angle_alpha   90.00
_cell.angle_beta   90.00
_cell.angle_gamma   90.00
#
_symmetry.space_group_name_H-M   'P 1'
#
loop_
_entity.id
_entity.type
_entity.pdbx_description
1 polymer ?
#
loop_
_entity_poly.entity_id
_entity_poly.type
_entity_poly.pdbx_seq_one_letter_code
_entity_poly.pdbx_strand_id
1 'polypeptide(L)'
;MSFTELGLSTPLLQAIEKQGYTSPSPIQEQAIPLVLEGKDVLAAAQTGTGKTAGFSLPMLHKLSSGKPASSNRVRALILTPTRELAAQVEDNVRGFNAFLSLKTAVVFGGVGINPQMKALRSGVDVLIATPGRLLDLFQQNAVKFDQLEMLVLDEADRMLDMGFIHDIKRILKLLPAKRQTLLFSATFSPEITTLAHTITVDAVKVSTAPANTTVDKIEQRLVTLDKAKKTTALICLIKQNNWKQVLVFSRTKHGANRIAEKLSKARIPSAAIHGNKSQGARTKALSGFKNGEIGVLVATDIAARGIDISELPVVVNFDLPNTAADYVHRIGRTGRAGASGQAWSFVSADELQQLKDIETLIQRLLPREVMDGFEPQVNVPDTTLSAPKKPKKAKKPKQGAASAGNNQGNGQPRSSRRRPHQKAAGNASSGRRHEGNRQGTSRPSAS
;
A
#
# COMPACT_ATOMS: atom_id res chain seq x y z
N MET A 1 -16.70 3.33 25.48
CA MET A 1 -15.88 2.54 26.41
C MET A 1 -14.61 3.33 26.73
N SER A 2 -13.97 3.15 27.88
CA SER A 2 -12.67 3.79 28.18
C SER A 2 -11.49 2.84 27.92
N PHE A 3 -10.26 3.35 27.73
CA PHE A 3 -9.08 2.48 27.54
C PHE A 3 -8.80 1.58 28.76
N THR A 4 -9.13 2.06 29.96
CA THR A 4 -9.00 1.32 31.22
C THR A 4 -9.88 0.08 31.26
N GLU A 5 -10.99 0.05 30.52
CA GLU A 5 -11.91 -1.10 30.43
C GLU A 5 -11.44 -2.18 29.44
N LEU A 6 -10.41 -1.92 28.65
CA LEU A 6 -9.93 -2.83 27.60
C LEU A 6 -8.92 -3.88 28.10
N GLY A 7 -8.62 -3.92 29.40
CA GLY A 7 -7.71 -4.91 29.99
C GLY A 7 -6.22 -4.68 29.70
N LEU A 8 -5.83 -3.46 29.32
CA LEU A 8 -4.43 -3.09 29.09
C LEU A 8 -3.67 -2.90 30.42
N SER A 9 -2.35 -3.04 30.37
CA SER A 9 -1.50 -2.92 31.57
C SER A 9 -1.28 -1.46 31.93
N THR A 10 -1.00 -1.17 33.21
CA THR A 10 -0.77 0.19 33.71
C THR A 10 0.28 0.97 32.91
N PRO A 11 1.45 0.41 32.53
CA PRO A 11 2.43 1.14 31.71
C PRO A 11 1.89 1.56 30.34
N LEU A 12 1.04 0.74 29.72
CA LEU A 12 0.41 1.08 28.43
C LEU A 12 -0.65 2.16 28.59
N LEU A 13 -1.43 2.12 29.67
CA LEU A 13 -2.42 3.18 29.96
C LEU A 13 -1.72 4.54 30.14
N GLN A 14 -0.58 4.58 30.84
CA GLN A 14 0.25 5.79 30.96
C GLN A 14 0.79 6.25 29.60
N ALA A 15 1.21 5.32 28.74
CA ALA A 15 1.67 5.65 27.39
C ALA A 15 0.55 6.25 26.52
N ILE A 16 -0.65 5.68 26.59
CA ILE A 16 -1.86 6.14 25.89
C ILE A 16 -2.19 7.58 26.30
N GLU A 17 -2.23 7.85 27.61
CA GLU A 17 -2.50 9.18 28.16
C GLU A 17 -1.44 10.20 27.70
N LYS A 18 -0.15 9.85 27.78
CA LYS A 18 0.95 10.71 27.32
C LYS A 18 0.88 11.02 25.82
N GLN A 19 0.38 10.09 25.01
CA GLN A 19 0.18 10.28 23.57
C GLN A 19 -1.10 11.08 23.26
N GLY A 20 -1.91 11.44 24.28
CA GLY A 20 -3.12 12.25 24.12
C GLY A 20 -4.35 11.47 23.67
N TYR A 21 -4.35 10.14 23.77
CA TYR A 21 -5.51 9.32 23.43
C TYR A 21 -6.55 9.38 24.56
N THR A 22 -7.75 9.88 24.26
CA THR A 22 -8.83 10.08 25.25
C THR A 22 -9.81 8.91 25.29
N SER A 23 -10.24 8.42 24.12
CA SER A 23 -11.19 7.31 23.99
C SER A 23 -10.79 6.34 22.89
N PRO A 24 -11.01 5.03 23.06
CA PRO A 24 -10.75 4.05 22.01
C PRO A 24 -11.70 4.25 20.83
N SER A 25 -11.14 4.15 19.63
CA SER A 25 -11.94 4.08 18.39
C SER A 25 -12.76 2.79 18.31
N PRO A 26 -13.83 2.70 17.49
CA PRO A 26 -14.62 1.49 17.36
C PRO A 26 -13.81 0.24 16.98
N ILE A 27 -12.72 0.40 16.20
CA ILE A 27 -11.88 -0.73 15.81
C ILE A 27 -11.00 -1.18 16.96
N GLN A 28 -10.57 -0.25 17.82
CA GLN A 28 -9.81 -0.56 19.04
C GLN A 28 -10.69 -1.25 20.08
N GLU A 29 -11.91 -0.76 20.32
CA GLU A 29 -12.87 -1.36 21.25
C GLU A 29 -13.15 -2.83 20.90
N GLN A 30 -13.29 -3.14 19.61
CA GLN A 30 -13.57 -4.51 19.17
C GLN A 30 -12.31 -5.38 19.06
N ALA A 31 -11.19 -4.86 18.54
CA ALA A 31 -10.01 -5.67 18.27
C ALA A 31 -9.17 -5.94 19.52
N ILE A 32 -8.97 -4.95 20.40
CA ILE A 32 -8.02 -5.06 21.52
C ILE A 32 -8.35 -6.25 22.43
N PRO A 33 -9.60 -6.43 22.93
CA PRO A 33 -9.93 -7.56 23.79
C PRO A 33 -9.68 -8.92 23.11
N LEU A 34 -10.06 -9.06 21.84
CA LEU A 34 -9.87 -10.30 21.08
C LEU A 34 -8.38 -10.66 20.92
N VAL A 35 -7.52 -9.66 20.71
CA VAL A 35 -6.08 -9.88 20.59
C VAL A 35 -5.48 -10.30 21.94
N LEU A 36 -5.92 -9.68 23.05
CA LEU A 36 -5.50 -10.06 24.40
C LEU A 36 -5.87 -11.51 24.71
N GLU A 37 -7.08 -11.95 24.35
CA GLU A 37 -7.55 -13.34 24.47
C GLU A 37 -6.74 -14.35 23.64
N GLY A 38 -5.90 -13.88 22.70
CA GLY A 38 -5.08 -14.75 21.85
C GLY A 38 -5.74 -15.24 20.58
N LYS A 39 -6.89 -14.66 20.20
CA LYS A 39 -7.57 -14.99 18.95
C LYS A 39 -6.87 -14.34 17.76
N ASP A 40 -6.88 -15.02 16.62
CA ASP A 40 -6.55 -14.39 15.35
C ASP A 40 -7.66 -13.40 14.98
N VAL A 41 -7.28 -12.27 14.36
CA VAL A 41 -8.22 -11.19 14.03
C VAL A 41 -8.08 -10.78 12.58
N LEU A 42 -9.22 -10.71 11.89
CA LEU A 42 -9.35 -10.09 10.58
C LEU A 42 -10.11 -8.77 10.75
N ALA A 43 -9.40 -7.66 10.65
CA ALA A 43 -9.94 -6.32 10.86
C ALA A 43 -10.05 -5.55 9.54
N ALA A 44 -11.28 -5.17 9.17
CA ALA A 44 -11.55 -4.21 8.11
C ALA A 44 -11.86 -2.84 8.71
N ALA A 45 -10.94 -1.91 8.49
CA ALA A 45 -11.15 -0.51 8.80
C ALA A 45 -10.30 0.37 7.89
N GLN A 46 -10.79 1.57 7.58
CA GLN A 46 -10.04 2.52 6.75
C GLN A 46 -8.78 3.01 7.46
N THR A 47 -7.80 3.56 6.73
CA THR A 47 -6.64 4.25 7.35
C THR A 47 -7.14 5.34 8.32
N GLY A 48 -6.35 5.75 9.31
CA GLY A 48 -6.72 6.83 10.25
C GLY A 48 -7.83 6.48 11.25
N THR A 49 -8.37 5.25 11.22
CA THR A 49 -9.37 4.79 12.20
C THR A 49 -8.75 4.26 13.50
N GLY A 50 -7.43 4.40 13.69
CA GLY A 50 -6.75 3.91 14.89
C GLY A 50 -6.30 2.44 14.86
N LYS A 51 -6.26 1.81 13.67
CA LYS A 51 -5.79 0.41 13.47
C LYS A 51 -4.45 0.11 14.13
N THR A 52 -3.48 1.02 13.99
CA THR A 52 -2.12 0.83 14.52
C THR A 52 -2.13 0.60 16.03
N ALA A 53 -2.88 1.42 16.78
CA ALA A 53 -3.04 1.19 18.22
C ALA A 53 -3.86 -0.09 18.51
N GLY A 54 -4.85 -0.40 17.67
CA GLY A 54 -5.68 -1.60 17.79
C GLY A 54 -4.91 -2.92 17.78
N PHE A 55 -3.81 -3.02 17.02
CA PHE A 55 -2.90 -4.17 17.12
C PHE A 55 -1.69 -3.94 18.01
N SER A 56 -1.13 -2.73 18.07
CA SER A 56 0.13 -2.48 18.76
C SER A 56 -0.02 -2.56 20.28
N LEU A 57 -1.09 -1.99 20.84
CA LEU A 57 -1.33 -2.00 22.28
C LEU A 57 -1.45 -3.43 22.86
N PRO A 58 -2.34 -4.30 22.35
CA PRO A 58 -2.45 -5.65 22.89
C PRO A 58 -1.22 -6.52 22.55
N MET A 59 -0.53 -6.27 21.42
CA MET A 59 0.74 -6.93 21.12
C MET A 59 1.81 -6.59 22.16
N LEU A 60 2.04 -5.30 22.44
CA LEU A 60 3.01 -4.86 23.43
C LEU A 60 2.66 -5.37 24.83
N HIS A 61 1.37 -5.40 25.18
CA HIS A 61 0.90 -5.98 26.44
C HIS A 61 1.37 -7.44 26.57
N LYS A 62 1.09 -8.28 25.56
CA LYS A 62 1.45 -9.70 25.60
C LYS A 62 2.95 -9.93 25.60
N LEU A 63 3.71 -9.10 24.88
CA LEU A 63 5.17 -9.21 24.86
C LEU A 63 5.79 -8.80 26.20
N SER A 64 5.19 -7.84 26.92
CA SER A 64 5.75 -7.26 28.15
C SER A 64 5.95 -8.26 29.29
N SER A 65 5.16 -9.35 29.32
CA SER A 65 5.27 -10.42 30.33
C SER A 65 6.19 -11.57 29.92
N GLY A 66 6.70 -11.56 28.67
CA GLY A 66 7.54 -12.64 28.14
C GLY A 66 9.04 -12.38 28.26
N LYS A 67 9.83 -13.39 27.88
CA LYS A 67 11.29 -13.28 27.85
C LYS A 67 11.73 -12.39 26.67
N PRO A 68 12.76 -11.54 26.82
CA PRO A 68 13.30 -10.76 25.72
C PRO A 68 13.79 -11.64 24.57
N ALA A 69 13.70 -11.11 23.34
CA ALA A 69 14.23 -11.79 22.15
C ALA A 69 15.73 -12.06 22.27
N SER A 70 16.15 -13.27 21.86
CA SER A 70 17.57 -13.63 21.76
C SER A 70 18.24 -13.01 20.53
N SER A 71 19.57 -13.13 20.42
CA SER A 71 20.35 -12.58 19.30
C SER A 71 19.76 -12.95 17.92
N ASN A 72 19.59 -11.95 17.06
CA ASN A 72 18.97 -12.08 15.72
C ASN A 72 17.56 -12.68 15.72
N ARG A 73 16.84 -12.68 16.86
CA ARG A 73 15.46 -13.16 16.97
C ARG A 73 14.46 -12.03 17.06
N VAL A 74 13.24 -12.38 16.71
CA VAL A 74 12.07 -11.51 16.70
C VAL A 74 10.92 -12.22 17.40
N ARG A 75 10.20 -11.52 18.28
CA ARG A 75 8.99 -12.05 18.95
C ARG A 75 7.68 -11.64 18.26
N ALA A 76 7.62 -10.42 17.72
CA ALA A 76 6.51 -9.98 16.90
C ALA A 76 6.98 -9.30 15.62
N LEU A 77 6.31 -9.62 14.51
CA LEU A 77 6.62 -9.10 13.18
C LEU A 77 5.41 -8.35 12.65
N ILE A 78 5.60 -7.07 12.32
CA ILE A 78 4.61 -6.25 11.63
C ILE A 78 5.06 -6.03 10.18
N LEU A 79 4.33 -6.61 9.23
CA LEU A 79 4.54 -6.38 7.80
C LEU A 79 3.73 -5.17 7.34
N THR A 80 4.41 -4.26 6.64
CA THR A 80 3.83 -3.05 6.07
C THR A 80 4.17 -2.93 4.58
N PRO A 81 3.28 -2.39 3.72
CA PRO A 81 3.53 -2.26 2.28
C PRO A 81 4.60 -1.24 1.92
N THR A 82 4.82 -0.22 2.75
CA THR A 82 5.67 0.92 2.39
C THR A 82 6.61 1.30 3.52
N ARG A 83 7.70 1.97 3.16
CA ARG A 83 8.70 2.46 4.12
C ARG A 83 8.11 3.55 5.02
N GLU A 84 7.22 4.35 4.45
CA GLU A 84 6.55 5.44 5.12
C GLU A 84 5.60 4.91 6.20
N LEU A 85 4.82 3.88 5.87
CA LEU A 85 3.98 3.22 6.86
C LEU A 85 4.83 2.50 7.92
N ALA A 86 5.91 1.84 7.50
CA ALA A 86 6.83 1.20 8.45
C ALA A 86 7.36 2.18 9.50
N ALA A 87 7.81 3.37 9.07
CA ALA A 87 8.28 4.42 9.98
C ALA A 87 7.15 4.95 10.88
N GLN A 88 5.95 5.16 10.36
CA GLN A 88 4.79 5.59 11.17
C GLN A 88 4.40 4.57 12.22
N VAL A 89 4.40 3.29 11.85
CA VAL A 89 4.11 2.21 12.80
C VAL A 89 5.23 2.14 13.85
N GLU A 90 6.49 2.32 13.47
CA GLU A 90 7.60 2.42 14.42
C GLU A 90 7.41 3.56 15.42
N ASP A 91 7.07 4.77 14.95
CA ASP A 91 6.86 5.94 15.80
C ASP A 91 5.72 5.71 16.80
N ASN A 92 4.60 5.15 16.35
CA ASN A 92 3.47 4.78 17.22
C ASN A 92 3.88 3.71 18.25
N VAL A 93 4.51 2.63 17.78
CA VAL A 93 4.97 1.53 18.66
C VAL A 93 5.96 2.07 19.70
N ARG A 94 6.88 2.95 19.32
CA ARG A 94 7.83 3.59 20.25
C ARG A 94 7.10 4.47 21.26
N GLY A 95 6.08 5.20 20.82
CA GLY A 95 5.22 6.00 21.69
C GLY A 95 4.52 5.16 22.75
N PHE A 96 3.92 4.05 22.36
CA PHE A 96 3.25 3.11 23.27
C PHE A 96 4.24 2.33 24.16
N ASN A 97 5.46 2.12 23.69
CA ASN A 97 6.54 1.45 24.42
C ASN A 97 7.25 2.38 25.42
N ALA A 98 6.84 3.65 25.58
CA ALA A 98 7.57 4.64 26.39
C ALA A 98 7.76 4.25 27.86
N PHE A 99 6.88 3.41 28.41
CA PHE A 99 6.93 2.92 29.79
C PHE A 99 7.18 1.40 29.86
N LEU A 100 7.63 0.79 28.76
CA LEU A 100 7.97 -0.62 28.64
C LEU A 100 9.45 -0.77 28.25
N SER A 101 10.01 -1.96 28.48
CA SER A 101 11.41 -2.27 28.17
C SER A 101 11.57 -3.18 26.94
N LEU A 102 10.64 -3.09 25.98
CA LEU A 102 10.71 -3.90 24.76
C LEU A 102 11.63 -3.24 23.73
N LYS A 103 12.43 -4.06 23.04
CA LYS A 103 13.30 -3.60 21.96
C LYS A 103 12.53 -3.58 20.65
N THR A 104 12.59 -2.47 19.93
CA THR A 104 11.89 -2.29 18.66
C THR A 104 12.89 -1.94 17.55
N ALA A 105 12.60 -2.37 16.32
CA ALA A 105 13.38 -1.98 15.16
C ALA A 105 12.49 -1.90 13.91
N VAL A 106 12.89 -1.03 12.96
CA VAL A 106 12.28 -0.93 11.64
C VAL A 106 13.27 -1.32 10.54
N VAL A 107 12.81 -2.09 9.55
CA VAL A 107 13.63 -2.49 8.41
C VAL A 107 12.90 -2.34 7.08
N PHE A 108 13.49 -1.56 6.18
CA PHE A 108 12.94 -1.35 4.84
C PHE A 108 14.01 -1.07 3.78
N GLY A 109 13.64 -1.25 2.51
CA GLY A 109 14.51 -1.09 1.35
C GLY A 109 15.05 0.34 1.13
N GLY A 110 15.99 0.51 0.20
CA GLY A 110 16.45 1.83 -0.28
C GLY A 110 17.27 2.67 0.71
N VAL A 111 17.65 2.07 1.84
CA VAL A 111 18.71 2.55 2.73
C VAL A 111 19.71 1.40 2.96
N GLY A 112 20.90 1.70 3.47
CA GLY A 112 21.94 0.70 3.72
C GLY A 112 21.44 -0.45 4.60
N ILE A 113 21.82 -1.70 4.26
CA ILE A 113 21.39 -2.90 5.00
C ILE A 113 22.17 -3.11 6.30
N ASN A 114 23.45 -2.73 6.34
CA ASN A 114 24.33 -2.99 7.48
C ASN A 114 23.86 -2.36 8.80
N PRO A 115 23.35 -1.11 8.84
CA PRO A 115 22.77 -0.55 10.07
C PRO A 115 21.59 -1.37 10.59
N GLN A 116 20.75 -1.89 9.68
CA GLN A 116 19.61 -2.72 10.04
C GLN A 116 20.06 -4.09 10.57
N MET A 117 21.07 -4.71 9.95
CA MET A 117 21.68 -5.93 10.49
C MET A 117 22.24 -5.71 11.90
N LYS A 118 22.92 -4.59 12.13
CA LYS A 118 23.48 -4.25 13.45
C LYS A 118 22.38 -4.11 14.50
N ALA A 119 21.25 -3.47 14.17
CA ALA A 119 20.11 -3.31 15.08
C ALA A 119 19.50 -4.65 15.52
N LEU A 120 19.53 -5.67 14.66
CA LEU A 120 18.96 -6.99 14.94
C LEU A 120 19.86 -7.89 15.81
N ARG A 121 21.17 -7.58 15.91
CA ARG A 121 22.15 -8.42 16.62
C ARG A 121 21.79 -8.69 18.07
N SER A 122 21.23 -7.72 18.79
CA SER A 122 20.89 -7.88 20.20
C SER A 122 19.55 -8.58 20.45
N GLY A 123 18.86 -9.02 19.39
CA GLY A 123 17.45 -9.43 19.46
C GLY A 123 16.52 -8.22 19.53
N VAL A 124 15.34 -8.36 18.90
CA VAL A 124 14.29 -7.33 18.91
C VAL A 124 12.96 -7.97 19.27
N ASP A 125 12.20 -7.38 20.17
CA ASP A 125 10.89 -7.91 20.55
C ASP A 125 9.85 -7.59 19.48
N VAL A 126 9.90 -6.40 18.89
CA VAL A 126 9.01 -5.97 17.80
C VAL A 126 9.84 -5.54 16.58
N LEU A 127 9.64 -6.22 15.45
CA LEU A 127 10.21 -5.85 14.16
C LEU A 127 9.12 -5.35 13.22
N ILE A 128 9.24 -4.10 12.77
CA ILE A 128 8.42 -3.54 11.70
C ILE A 128 9.20 -3.68 10.39
N ALA A 129 8.60 -4.28 9.36
CA ALA A 129 9.33 -4.59 8.13
C ALA A 129 8.51 -4.40 6.86
N THR A 130 9.18 -3.99 5.78
CA THR A 130 8.66 -4.18 4.41
C THR A 130 9.07 -5.56 3.87
N PRO A 131 8.20 -6.30 3.15
CA PRO A 131 8.45 -7.70 2.77
C PRO A 131 9.80 -7.97 2.10
N GLY A 132 10.15 -7.21 1.05
CA GLY A 132 11.40 -7.43 0.32
C GLY A 132 12.65 -7.30 1.20
N ARG A 133 12.74 -6.25 2.02
CA ARG A 133 13.88 -6.06 2.94
C ARG A 133 13.96 -7.15 4.01
N LEU A 134 12.82 -7.64 4.49
CA LEU A 134 12.82 -8.73 5.47
C LEU A 134 13.46 -10.00 4.88
N LEU A 135 13.12 -10.32 3.62
CA LEU A 135 13.69 -11.45 2.90
C LEU A 135 15.21 -11.26 2.67
N ASP A 136 15.65 -10.05 2.31
CA ASP A 136 17.09 -9.76 2.17
C ASP A 136 17.84 -10.02 3.49
N LEU A 137 17.31 -9.54 4.61
CA LEU A 137 17.92 -9.72 5.94
C LEU A 137 17.93 -11.19 6.36
N PHE A 138 16.88 -11.94 6.05
CA PHE A 138 16.82 -13.37 6.31
C PHE A 138 17.89 -14.13 5.48
N GLN A 139 18.03 -13.80 4.20
CA GLN A 139 19.06 -14.40 3.33
C GLN A 139 20.49 -14.10 3.81
N GLN A 140 20.70 -12.93 4.40
CA GLN A 140 21.97 -12.55 5.05
C GLN A 140 22.15 -13.15 6.45
N ASN A 141 21.25 -14.05 6.88
CA ASN A 141 21.24 -14.67 8.21
C ASN A 141 21.22 -13.67 9.38
N ALA A 142 20.68 -12.46 9.13
CA ALA A 142 20.61 -11.37 10.11
C ALA A 142 19.36 -11.44 10.99
N VAL A 143 18.35 -12.22 10.60
CA VAL A 143 17.11 -12.41 11.34
C VAL A 143 16.64 -13.86 11.24
N LYS A 144 16.12 -14.40 12.33
CA LYS A 144 15.43 -15.70 12.37
C LYS A 144 14.14 -15.60 13.18
N PHE A 145 13.18 -16.46 12.85
CA PHE A 145 11.79 -16.35 13.31
C PHE A 145 11.35 -17.44 14.28
N ASP A 146 12.27 -18.29 14.78
CA ASP A 146 11.93 -19.42 15.65
C ASP A 146 11.36 -19.01 17.03
N GLN A 147 11.50 -17.73 17.43
CA GLN A 147 10.87 -17.15 18.63
C GLN A 147 9.64 -16.29 18.32
N LEU A 148 9.15 -16.29 17.07
CA LEU A 148 8.04 -15.44 16.68
C LEU A 148 6.72 -15.95 17.31
N GLU A 149 6.10 -15.09 18.11
CA GLU A 149 4.83 -15.32 18.80
C GLU A 149 3.66 -14.67 18.06
N MET A 150 3.89 -13.54 17.37
CA MET A 150 2.84 -12.76 16.70
C MET A 150 3.25 -12.27 15.31
N LEU A 151 2.31 -12.35 14.37
CA LEU A 151 2.40 -11.77 13.03
C LEU A 151 1.27 -10.76 12.80
N VAL A 152 1.62 -9.57 12.32
CA VAL A 152 0.66 -8.55 11.89
C VAL A 152 0.88 -8.24 10.42
N LEU A 153 -0.18 -8.26 9.62
CA LEU A 153 -0.20 -7.72 8.25
C LEU A 153 -1.01 -6.42 8.27
N ASP A 154 -0.34 -5.28 8.18
CA ASP A 154 -0.99 -3.96 8.12
C ASP A 154 -1.12 -3.49 6.67
N GLU A 155 -2.30 -2.98 6.32
CA GLU A 155 -2.71 -2.62 4.96
C GLU A 155 -2.46 -3.77 3.96
N ALA A 156 -3.00 -4.95 4.28
CA ALA A 156 -2.79 -6.17 3.51
C ALA A 156 -3.29 -6.07 2.05
N ASP A 157 -4.40 -5.38 1.81
CA ASP A 157 -4.90 -5.06 0.47
C ASP A 157 -3.85 -4.32 -0.36
N ARG A 158 -3.22 -3.30 0.23
CA ARG A 158 -2.15 -2.56 -0.45
C ARG A 158 -0.91 -3.39 -0.73
N MET A 159 -0.57 -4.32 0.17
CA MET A 159 0.54 -5.23 -0.10
C MET A 159 0.27 -6.10 -1.34
N LEU A 160 -0.97 -6.54 -1.53
CA LEU A 160 -1.39 -7.30 -2.71
C LEU A 160 -1.39 -6.44 -3.97
N ASP A 161 -1.93 -5.21 -3.91
CA ASP A 161 -1.93 -4.25 -5.02
C ASP A 161 -0.50 -3.91 -5.50
N MET A 162 0.48 -3.97 -4.59
CA MET A 162 1.89 -3.74 -4.89
C MET A 162 2.63 -4.99 -5.36
N GLY A 163 1.95 -6.14 -5.48
CA GLY A 163 2.53 -7.39 -5.94
C GLY A 163 3.34 -8.14 -4.88
N PHE A 164 3.27 -7.76 -3.60
CA PHE A 164 4.03 -8.43 -2.53
C PHE A 164 3.47 -9.80 -2.14
N ILE A 165 2.41 -10.29 -2.79
CA ILE A 165 1.82 -11.60 -2.48
C ILE A 165 2.86 -12.75 -2.54
N HIS A 166 3.80 -12.70 -3.50
CA HIS A 166 4.86 -13.70 -3.60
C HIS A 166 5.87 -13.59 -2.46
N ASP A 167 6.22 -12.37 -2.04
CA ASP A 167 7.13 -12.11 -0.92
C ASP A 167 6.51 -12.56 0.39
N ILE A 168 5.24 -12.20 0.62
CA ILE A 168 4.46 -12.62 1.79
C ILE A 168 4.40 -14.14 1.87
N LYS A 169 4.07 -14.82 0.76
CA LYS A 169 4.06 -16.30 0.72
C LYS A 169 5.42 -16.91 1.05
N ARG A 170 6.52 -16.27 0.65
CA ARG A 170 7.88 -16.71 1.03
C ARG A 170 8.12 -16.50 2.51
N ILE A 171 7.81 -15.33 3.04
CA ILE A 171 7.96 -15.00 4.47
C ILE A 171 7.17 -16.00 5.33
N LEU A 172 5.90 -16.25 5.01
CA LEU A 172 5.02 -17.15 5.77
C LEU A 172 5.58 -18.57 5.91
N LYS A 173 6.32 -19.07 4.90
CA LYS A 173 6.99 -20.37 4.95
C LYS A 173 8.17 -20.42 5.93
N LEU A 174 8.72 -19.26 6.29
CA LEU A 174 9.83 -19.12 7.25
C LEU A 174 9.33 -18.96 8.69
N LEU A 175 8.05 -18.66 8.88
CA LEU A 175 7.48 -18.36 10.20
C LEU A 175 7.02 -19.65 10.89
N PRO A 176 7.06 -19.70 12.24
CA PRO A 176 6.55 -20.83 13.00
C PRO A 176 5.06 -21.01 12.77
N ALA A 177 4.60 -22.27 12.74
CA ALA A 177 3.19 -22.61 12.53
C ALA A 177 2.30 -22.12 13.68
N LYS A 178 2.78 -22.27 14.93
CA LYS A 178 2.09 -21.76 16.13
C LYS A 178 2.49 -20.31 16.37
N ARG A 179 1.57 -19.40 16.07
CA ARG A 179 1.67 -17.95 16.34
C ARG A 179 0.27 -17.34 16.28
N GLN A 180 0.08 -16.19 16.92
CA GLN A 180 -1.14 -15.38 16.72
C GLN A 180 -0.98 -14.52 15.46
N THR A 181 -1.97 -14.51 14.58
CA THR A 181 -1.94 -13.74 13.33
C THR A 181 -3.06 -12.71 13.29
N LEU A 182 -2.69 -11.46 13.03
CA LEU A 182 -3.59 -10.33 12.88
C LEU A 182 -3.49 -9.77 11.46
N LEU A 183 -4.60 -9.64 10.75
CA LEU A 183 -4.66 -9.04 9.42
C LEU A 183 -5.55 -7.80 9.46
N PHE A 184 -4.96 -6.65 9.11
CA PHE A 184 -5.63 -5.37 9.02
C PHE A 184 -5.66 -4.91 7.56
N SER A 185 -6.84 -4.58 7.07
CA SER A 185 -7.08 -4.18 5.68
C SER A 185 -8.12 -3.07 5.62
N ALA A 186 -8.14 -2.27 4.55
CA ALA A 186 -9.26 -1.36 4.31
C ALA A 186 -10.46 -2.11 3.72
N THR A 187 -10.20 -3.19 2.97
CA THR A 187 -11.23 -4.00 2.31
C THR A 187 -11.01 -5.51 2.47
N PHE A 188 -12.09 -6.29 2.39
CA PHE A 188 -12.03 -7.74 2.28
C PHE A 188 -12.31 -8.19 0.85
N SER A 189 -11.38 -7.88 -0.06
CA SER A 189 -11.43 -8.44 -1.41
C SER A 189 -11.38 -9.98 -1.37
N PRO A 190 -11.81 -10.68 -2.43
CA PRO A 190 -11.66 -12.14 -2.51
C PRO A 190 -10.21 -12.60 -2.32
N GLU A 191 -9.24 -11.83 -2.81
CA GLU A 191 -7.81 -12.14 -2.66
C GLU A 191 -7.34 -12.00 -1.21
N ILE A 192 -7.79 -10.95 -0.51
CA ILE A 192 -7.50 -10.76 0.92
C ILE A 192 -8.15 -11.85 1.76
N THR A 193 -9.40 -12.20 1.46
CA THR A 193 -10.10 -13.29 2.13
C THR A 193 -9.36 -14.61 1.92
N THR A 194 -8.90 -14.87 0.68
CA THR A 194 -8.07 -16.04 0.36
C THR A 194 -6.77 -16.06 1.16
N LEU A 195 -6.05 -14.93 1.20
CA LEU A 195 -4.83 -14.81 2.00
C LEU A 195 -5.09 -15.07 3.48
N ALA A 196 -6.11 -14.43 4.04
CA ALA A 196 -6.50 -14.56 5.44
C ALA A 196 -6.70 -16.03 5.83
N HIS A 197 -7.49 -16.77 5.05
CA HIS A 197 -7.72 -18.21 5.27
C HIS A 197 -6.44 -19.06 5.25
N THR A 198 -5.37 -18.61 4.58
CA THR A 198 -4.11 -19.35 4.56
C THR A 198 -3.18 -19.05 5.72
N ILE A 199 -3.41 -17.96 6.46
CA ILE A 199 -2.47 -17.48 7.48
C ILE A 199 -3.02 -17.46 8.90
N THR A 200 -4.34 -17.56 9.06
CA THR A 200 -5.02 -17.51 10.36
C THR A 200 -5.73 -18.81 10.73
N VAL A 201 -5.96 -19.02 12.02
CA VAL A 201 -6.76 -20.14 12.58
C VAL A 201 -7.97 -19.57 13.33
N ASP A 202 -9.18 -19.97 12.95
CA ASP A 202 -10.46 -19.58 13.58
C ASP A 202 -10.59 -18.08 13.86
N ALA A 203 -10.15 -17.26 12.90
CA ALA A 203 -10.05 -15.82 13.09
C ALA A 203 -11.40 -15.12 13.23
N VAL A 204 -11.48 -14.20 14.19
CA VAL A 204 -12.65 -13.35 14.40
C VAL A 204 -12.61 -12.18 13.42
N LYS A 205 -13.72 -11.95 12.71
CA LYS A 205 -13.87 -10.82 11.79
C LYS A 205 -14.43 -9.61 12.53
N VAL A 206 -13.72 -8.50 12.42
CA VAL A 206 -14.10 -7.19 12.96
C VAL A 206 -14.22 -6.20 11.81
N SER A 207 -15.31 -5.43 11.76
CA SER A 207 -15.53 -4.45 10.69
C SER A 207 -16.19 -3.19 11.24
N THR A 208 -15.57 -2.03 11.03
CA THR A 208 -16.10 -0.73 11.46
C THR A 208 -16.52 0.08 10.25
N ALA A 209 -17.83 0.13 10.02
CA ALA A 209 -18.55 0.81 8.93
C ALA A 209 -18.32 0.26 7.49
N PRO A 210 -19.35 0.27 6.63
CA PRO A 210 -19.21 -0.16 5.23
C PRO A 210 -18.32 0.81 4.45
N ALA A 211 -17.53 0.24 3.52
CA ALA A 211 -16.46 0.90 2.77
C ALA A 211 -16.85 2.21 2.03
N ASN A 212 -18.14 2.48 1.86
CA ASN A 212 -18.66 3.61 1.07
C ASN A 212 -19.13 4.81 1.90
N THR A 213 -19.32 4.69 3.22
CA THR A 213 -19.92 5.77 4.04
C THR A 213 -19.08 7.05 4.12
N THR A 214 -17.77 6.96 3.89
CA THR A 214 -16.86 8.13 3.86
C THR A 214 -16.93 8.89 2.55
N VAL A 215 -17.25 8.22 1.43
CA VAL A 215 -17.41 8.86 0.11
C VAL A 215 -18.58 9.85 0.14
N ASP A 216 -19.64 9.50 0.86
CA ASP A 216 -20.84 10.33 1.00
C ASP A 216 -20.59 11.63 1.80
N LYS A 217 -19.57 11.65 2.66
CA LYS A 217 -19.21 12.81 3.51
C LYS A 217 -18.23 13.78 2.83
N ILE A 218 -17.61 13.37 1.73
CA ILE A 218 -16.63 14.17 1.00
C ILE A 218 -17.35 14.97 -0.08
N GLU A 219 -17.14 16.28 -0.11
CA GLU A 219 -17.59 17.14 -1.20
C GLU A 219 -16.72 16.84 -2.43
N GLN A 220 -17.32 16.17 -3.42
CA GLN A 220 -16.62 15.77 -4.64
C GLN A 220 -16.99 16.70 -5.79
N ARG A 221 -15.99 17.38 -6.36
CA ARG A 221 -16.14 18.29 -7.49
C ARG A 221 -15.39 17.77 -8.70
N LEU A 222 -16.07 17.65 -9.82
CA LEU A 222 -15.50 17.17 -11.07
C LEU A 222 -15.36 18.34 -12.04
N VAL A 223 -14.14 18.77 -12.33
CA VAL A 223 -13.88 19.87 -13.26
C VAL A 223 -13.41 19.32 -14.60
N THR A 224 -14.14 19.65 -15.66
CA THR A 224 -13.75 19.30 -17.03
C THR A 224 -12.88 20.39 -17.63
N LEU A 225 -11.69 20.02 -18.12
CA LEU A 225 -10.77 20.95 -18.76
C LEU A 225 -9.72 20.22 -19.61
N ASP A 226 -9.11 20.95 -20.53
CA ASP A 226 -8.03 20.42 -21.35
C ASP A 226 -6.78 20.12 -20.51
N LYS A 227 -6.12 19.01 -20.82
CA LYS A 227 -4.90 18.54 -20.14
C LYS A 227 -3.81 19.61 -20.02
N ALA A 228 -3.66 20.45 -21.04
CA ALA A 228 -2.67 21.53 -21.07
C ALA A 228 -2.98 22.63 -20.03
N LYS A 229 -4.25 22.85 -19.70
CA LYS A 229 -4.70 23.90 -18.78
C LYS A 229 -4.71 23.46 -17.30
N LYS A 230 -4.61 22.16 -17.01
CA LYS A 230 -4.69 21.59 -15.64
C LYS A 230 -3.78 22.25 -14.62
N THR A 231 -2.52 22.54 -14.95
CA THR A 231 -1.62 23.18 -13.98
C THR A 231 -2.02 24.62 -13.67
N THR A 232 -2.47 25.37 -14.68
CA THR A 232 -2.89 26.76 -14.49
C THR A 232 -4.20 26.81 -13.69
N ALA A 233 -5.14 25.89 -13.96
CA ALA A 233 -6.37 25.74 -13.18
C ALA A 233 -6.07 25.43 -11.71
N LEU A 234 -5.14 24.51 -11.44
CA LEU A 234 -4.70 24.18 -10.08
C LEU A 234 -4.15 25.41 -9.34
N ILE A 235 -3.26 26.18 -9.98
CA ILE A 235 -2.68 27.40 -9.39
C ILE A 235 -3.79 28.40 -9.06
N CYS A 236 -4.75 28.57 -9.97
CA CYS A 236 -5.88 29.48 -9.81
C CYS A 236 -6.74 29.08 -8.60
N LEU A 237 -7.15 27.81 -8.53
CA LEU A 237 -7.95 27.27 -7.42
C LEU A 237 -7.24 27.42 -6.07
N ILE A 238 -5.94 27.09 -5.99
CA ILE A 238 -5.17 27.23 -4.75
C ILE A 238 -5.17 28.69 -4.28
N LYS A 239 -4.97 29.65 -5.19
CA LYS A 239 -4.90 31.07 -4.85
C LYS A 239 -6.27 31.65 -4.49
N GLN A 240 -7.29 31.38 -5.29
CA GLN A 240 -8.66 31.89 -5.08
C GLN A 240 -9.25 31.41 -3.76
N ASN A 241 -9.06 30.12 -3.44
CA ASN A 241 -9.59 29.53 -2.22
C ASN A 241 -8.61 29.60 -1.04
N ASN A 242 -7.42 30.20 -1.24
CA ASN A 242 -6.37 30.32 -0.24
C ASN A 242 -6.02 28.99 0.46
N TRP A 243 -5.98 27.89 -0.30
CA TRP A 243 -5.72 26.56 0.26
C TRP A 243 -4.32 26.46 0.86
N LYS A 244 -4.24 25.97 2.11
CA LYS A 244 -2.99 25.91 2.87
C LYS A 244 -2.34 24.52 2.90
N GLN A 245 -3.12 23.46 2.79
CA GLN A 245 -2.62 22.08 2.74
C GLN A 245 -3.39 21.30 1.68
N VAL A 246 -2.72 21.01 0.58
CA VAL A 246 -3.31 20.33 -0.58
C VAL A 246 -2.48 19.13 -0.96
N LEU A 247 -3.11 17.96 -1.03
CA LEU A 247 -2.50 16.77 -1.62
C LEU A 247 -2.95 16.62 -3.07
N VAL A 248 -2.00 16.67 -3.99
CA VAL A 248 -2.24 16.61 -5.44
C VAL A 248 -1.75 15.28 -5.98
N PHE A 249 -2.64 14.47 -6.55
CA PHE A 249 -2.30 13.20 -7.15
C PHE A 249 -2.01 13.34 -8.64
N SER A 250 -0.81 12.93 -9.06
CA SER A 250 -0.42 12.82 -10.46
C SER A 250 -0.12 11.37 -10.84
N ARG A 251 -0.41 11.00 -12.09
CA ARG A 251 -0.20 9.66 -12.63
C ARG A 251 1.28 9.27 -12.70
N THR A 252 2.17 10.22 -12.97
CA THR A 252 3.59 9.92 -13.25
C THR A 252 4.55 10.69 -12.37
N LYS A 253 5.70 10.08 -12.08
CA LYS A 253 6.80 10.71 -11.32
C LYS A 253 7.34 12.00 -11.97
N HIS A 254 7.42 12.02 -13.31
CA HIS A 254 7.88 13.19 -14.05
C HIS A 254 6.82 14.30 -14.04
N GLY A 255 5.53 13.93 -14.17
CA GLY A 255 4.41 14.84 -13.99
C GLY A 255 4.41 15.49 -12.61
N ALA A 256 4.61 14.70 -11.55
CA ALA A 256 4.67 15.21 -10.18
C ALA A 256 5.76 16.28 -9.99
N ASN A 257 6.99 16.07 -10.51
CA ASN A 257 8.04 17.09 -10.45
C ASN A 257 7.66 18.34 -11.24
N ARG A 258 7.15 18.18 -12.48
CA ARG A 258 6.76 19.31 -13.33
C ARG A 258 5.66 20.17 -12.70
N ILE A 259 4.69 19.54 -12.05
CA ILE A 259 3.62 20.24 -11.33
C ILE A 259 4.20 21.03 -10.15
N ALA A 260 5.02 20.40 -9.30
CA ALA A 260 5.65 21.06 -8.15
C ALA A 260 6.58 22.22 -8.58
N GLU A 261 7.34 22.06 -9.65
CA GLU A 261 8.18 23.15 -10.20
C GLU A 261 7.34 24.34 -10.65
N LYS A 262 6.23 24.10 -11.37
CA LYS A 262 5.32 25.16 -11.81
C LYS A 262 4.63 25.86 -10.65
N LEU A 263 4.20 25.11 -9.63
CA LEU A 263 3.61 25.67 -8.41
C LEU A 263 4.63 26.55 -7.67
N SER A 264 5.87 26.08 -7.53
CA SER A 264 6.95 26.84 -6.90
C SER A 264 7.26 28.14 -7.64
N LYS A 265 7.30 28.11 -8.99
CA LYS A 265 7.44 29.32 -9.82
C LYS A 265 6.27 30.30 -9.64
N ALA A 266 5.08 29.79 -9.34
CA ALA A 266 3.90 30.60 -9.02
C ALA A 266 3.87 31.11 -7.56
N ARG A 267 4.98 30.95 -6.81
CA ARG A 267 5.16 31.27 -5.39
C ARG A 267 4.25 30.47 -4.45
N ILE A 268 3.96 29.21 -4.80
CA ILE A 268 3.24 28.26 -3.96
C ILE A 268 4.26 27.23 -3.44
N PRO A 269 4.57 27.21 -2.13
CA PRO A 269 5.49 26.23 -1.56
C PRO A 269 5.00 24.80 -1.83
N SER A 270 5.78 24.04 -2.59
CA SER A 270 5.37 22.72 -3.06
C SER A 270 6.52 21.74 -3.16
N ALA A 271 6.22 20.46 -2.98
CA ALA A 271 7.19 19.39 -3.13
C ALA A 271 6.57 18.17 -3.80
N ALA A 272 7.40 17.38 -4.49
CA ALA A 272 6.97 16.14 -5.12
C ALA A 272 7.44 14.90 -4.33
N ILE A 273 6.56 13.92 -4.14
CA ILE A 273 6.86 12.62 -3.51
C ILE A 273 6.52 11.47 -4.47
N HIS A 274 7.55 10.70 -4.84
CA HIS A 274 7.42 9.56 -5.76
C HIS A 274 8.55 8.55 -5.54
N GLY A 275 8.42 7.34 -6.09
CA GLY A 275 9.39 6.25 -5.89
C GLY A 275 10.84 6.54 -6.31
N ASN A 276 11.05 7.47 -7.26
CA ASN A 276 12.39 7.92 -7.66
C ASN A 276 13.04 8.95 -6.72
N LYS A 277 12.35 9.47 -5.69
CA LYS A 277 12.97 10.35 -4.69
C LYS A 277 13.76 9.52 -3.68
N SER A 278 14.89 10.03 -3.19
CA SER A 278 15.61 9.41 -2.09
C SER A 278 14.74 9.39 -0.82
N GLN A 279 14.99 8.43 0.09
CA GLN A 279 14.21 8.35 1.32
C GLN A 279 14.27 9.64 2.14
N GLY A 280 15.47 10.23 2.30
CA GLY A 280 15.63 11.50 3.01
C GLY A 280 14.83 12.64 2.37
N ALA A 281 14.76 12.71 1.04
CA ALA A 281 13.95 13.72 0.35
C ALA A 281 12.44 13.49 0.58
N ARG A 282 11.98 12.23 0.61
CA ARG A 282 10.58 11.89 0.90
C ARG A 282 10.21 12.27 2.34
N THR A 283 11.06 11.93 3.32
CA THR A 283 10.87 12.29 4.74
C THR A 283 10.87 13.80 4.94
N LYS A 284 11.77 14.54 4.29
CA LYS A 284 11.81 16.00 4.34
C LYS A 284 10.55 16.63 3.71
N ALA A 285 10.13 16.16 2.54
CA ALA A 285 8.91 16.66 1.91
C ALA A 285 7.67 16.41 2.76
N LEU A 286 7.59 15.24 3.40
CA LEU A 286 6.47 14.89 4.27
C LEU A 286 6.45 15.71 5.57
N SER A 287 7.59 15.86 6.25
CA SER A 287 7.70 16.69 7.45
C SER A 287 7.38 18.16 7.16
N GLY A 288 7.93 18.71 6.08
CA GLY A 288 7.62 20.06 5.62
C GLY A 288 6.15 20.25 5.24
N PHE A 289 5.47 19.21 4.75
CA PHE A 289 4.03 19.28 4.49
C PHE A 289 3.22 19.24 5.79
N LYS A 290 3.60 18.37 6.74
CA LYS A 290 2.95 18.26 8.06
C LYS A 290 3.06 19.52 8.89
N ASN A 291 4.21 20.20 8.87
CA ASN A 291 4.45 21.42 9.65
C ASN A 291 4.01 22.72 8.93
N GLY A 292 3.49 22.62 7.70
CA GLY A 292 2.96 23.75 6.94
C GLY A 292 4.00 24.55 6.12
N GLU A 293 5.28 24.18 6.14
CA GLU A 293 6.31 24.79 5.28
C GLU A 293 6.03 24.55 3.79
N ILE A 294 5.49 23.38 3.46
CA ILE A 294 5.06 22.99 2.12
C ILE A 294 3.53 23.01 2.12
N GLY A 295 2.93 23.91 1.35
CA GLY A 295 1.47 23.99 1.25
C GLY A 295 0.87 22.97 0.27
N VAL A 296 1.65 22.50 -0.70
CA VAL A 296 1.18 21.53 -1.71
C VAL A 296 2.14 20.35 -1.85
N LEU A 297 1.64 19.15 -1.55
CA LEU A 297 2.37 17.90 -1.78
C LEU A 297 1.85 17.22 -3.04
N VAL A 298 2.71 17.06 -4.05
CA VAL A 298 2.37 16.38 -5.30
C VAL A 298 2.86 14.94 -5.26
N ALA A 299 1.96 13.97 -5.31
CA ALA A 299 2.25 12.56 -5.10
C ALA A 299 1.77 11.67 -6.26
N THR A 300 2.48 10.56 -6.50
CA THR A 300 1.94 9.42 -7.27
C THR A 300 1.23 8.45 -6.33
N ASP A 301 0.28 7.65 -6.82
CA ASP A 301 -0.48 6.67 -6.00
C ASP A 301 0.43 5.82 -5.11
N ILE A 302 1.44 5.19 -5.70
CA ILE A 302 2.39 4.32 -5.01
C ILE A 302 3.09 5.05 -3.85
N ALA A 303 3.35 6.34 -4.03
CA ALA A 303 4.15 7.12 -3.09
C ALA A 303 3.31 7.75 -1.99
N ALA A 304 2.04 8.04 -2.26
CA ALA A 304 1.08 8.54 -1.26
C ALA A 304 0.42 7.42 -0.44
N ARG A 305 0.46 6.17 -0.93
CA ARG A 305 0.09 4.99 -0.13
C ARG A 305 1.02 4.88 1.08
N GLY A 306 0.44 4.69 2.27
CA GLY A 306 1.20 4.60 3.52
C GLY A 306 1.78 5.93 4.03
N ILE A 307 1.40 7.07 3.44
CA ILE A 307 1.64 8.36 4.09
C ILE A 307 0.51 8.66 5.08
N ASP A 308 0.86 8.91 6.33
CA ASP A 308 0.00 9.41 7.39
C ASP A 308 -0.20 10.93 7.24
N ILE A 309 -1.00 11.29 6.24
CA ILE A 309 -1.50 12.65 5.98
C ILE A 309 -3.01 12.59 5.80
N SER A 310 -3.71 11.88 6.68
CA SER A 310 -5.17 11.92 6.72
C SER A 310 -5.68 13.26 7.25
N GLU A 311 -6.96 13.54 7.01
CA GLU A 311 -7.65 14.75 7.51
C GLU A 311 -7.22 16.04 6.80
N LEU A 312 -6.79 15.93 5.55
CA LEU A 312 -6.50 17.11 4.74
C LEU A 312 -7.78 17.86 4.40
N PRO A 313 -7.76 19.20 4.34
CA PRO A 313 -8.92 19.96 3.92
C PRO A 313 -9.25 19.73 2.43
N VAL A 314 -8.20 19.54 1.60
CA VAL A 314 -8.36 19.42 0.15
C VAL A 314 -7.46 18.34 -0.44
N VAL A 315 -8.06 17.50 -1.26
CA VAL A 315 -7.38 16.54 -2.14
C VAL A 315 -7.69 16.89 -3.59
N VAL A 316 -6.68 16.87 -4.46
CA VAL A 316 -6.85 17.11 -5.90
C VAL A 316 -6.37 15.91 -6.70
N ASN A 317 -7.27 15.26 -7.44
CA ASN A 317 -6.93 14.33 -8.50
C ASN A 317 -6.56 15.13 -9.76
N PHE A 318 -5.29 15.49 -9.91
CA PHE A 318 -4.80 16.19 -11.10
C PHE A 318 -4.94 15.30 -12.34
N ASP A 319 -4.59 14.03 -12.20
CA ASP A 319 -4.86 12.96 -13.17
C ASP A 319 -5.82 11.96 -12.53
N LEU A 320 -6.85 11.48 -13.25
CA LEU A 320 -7.67 10.39 -12.73
C LEU A 320 -6.82 9.11 -12.52
N PRO A 321 -7.08 8.33 -11.46
CA PRO A 321 -6.35 7.09 -11.20
C PRO A 321 -6.56 6.06 -12.29
N ASN A 322 -5.62 5.12 -12.40
CA ASN A 322 -5.73 4.01 -13.36
C ASN A 322 -6.78 2.97 -12.95
N THR A 323 -7.11 2.90 -11.66
CA THR A 323 -8.16 2.02 -11.12
C THR A 323 -9.17 2.83 -10.33
N ALA A 324 -10.45 2.43 -10.39
CA ALA A 324 -11.50 3.09 -9.62
C ALA A 324 -11.30 2.94 -8.09
N ALA A 325 -10.72 1.82 -7.64
CA ALA A 325 -10.44 1.61 -6.22
C ALA A 325 -9.46 2.66 -5.67
N ASP A 326 -8.46 3.05 -6.47
CA ASP A 326 -7.52 4.11 -6.10
C ASP A 326 -8.22 5.47 -5.93
N TYR A 327 -9.29 5.76 -6.67
CA TYR A 327 -10.05 7.00 -6.48
C TYR A 327 -10.58 7.11 -5.05
N VAL A 328 -11.22 6.05 -4.54
CA VAL A 328 -11.74 5.99 -3.17
C VAL A 328 -10.60 6.16 -2.15
N HIS A 329 -9.44 5.55 -2.40
CA HIS A 329 -8.26 5.69 -1.54
C HIS A 329 -7.67 7.11 -1.54
N ARG A 330 -7.70 7.80 -2.68
CA ARG A 330 -7.22 9.18 -2.81
C ARG A 330 -8.13 10.15 -2.08
N ILE A 331 -9.42 10.13 -2.38
CA ILE A 331 -10.38 11.05 -1.75
C ILE A 331 -10.53 10.75 -0.26
N GLY A 332 -10.33 9.50 0.16
CA GLY A 332 -10.28 9.14 1.58
C GLY A 332 -9.12 9.74 2.37
N ARG A 333 -8.25 10.57 1.76
CA ARG A 333 -7.26 11.40 2.47
C ARG A 333 -7.87 12.67 3.07
N THR A 334 -9.09 13.02 2.67
CA THR A 334 -9.88 14.12 3.23
C THR A 334 -11.16 13.59 3.91
N GLY A 335 -11.88 14.45 4.64
CA GLY A 335 -13.22 14.15 5.16
C GLY A 335 -13.29 13.11 6.29
N ARG A 336 -12.32 13.11 7.22
CA ARG A 336 -12.26 12.20 8.37
C ARG A 336 -12.50 12.93 9.71
N ALA A 337 -12.80 12.16 10.76
CA ALA A 337 -13.02 12.63 12.14
C ALA A 337 -14.12 13.70 12.33
N GLY A 338 -15.14 13.74 11.45
CA GLY A 338 -16.26 14.68 11.55
C GLY A 338 -16.06 16.01 10.82
N ALA A 339 -14.87 16.27 10.26
CA ALA A 339 -14.62 17.43 9.41
C ALA A 339 -15.10 17.17 7.97
N SER A 340 -15.70 18.18 7.34
CA SER A 340 -15.96 18.18 5.90
C SER A 340 -14.65 18.35 5.14
N GLY A 341 -14.55 17.67 4.00
CA GLY A 341 -13.35 17.63 3.18
C GLY A 341 -13.68 17.71 1.70
N GLN A 342 -12.82 18.33 0.91
CA GLN A 342 -13.06 18.53 -0.52
C GLN A 342 -12.14 17.66 -1.38
N ALA A 343 -12.72 16.97 -2.36
CA ALA A 343 -12.02 16.22 -3.38
C ALA A 343 -12.31 16.79 -4.76
N TRP A 344 -11.32 17.46 -5.34
CA TRP A 344 -11.38 18.04 -6.68
C TRP A 344 -10.77 17.08 -7.69
N SER A 345 -11.47 16.81 -8.80
CA SER A 345 -10.99 15.88 -9.83
C SER A 345 -10.99 16.55 -11.18
N PHE A 346 -9.82 16.64 -11.82
CA PHE A 346 -9.68 17.20 -13.16
C PHE A 346 -9.79 16.10 -14.20
N VAL A 347 -10.65 16.31 -15.19
CA VAL A 347 -10.91 15.34 -16.26
C VAL A 347 -10.74 15.98 -17.62
N SER A 348 -9.93 15.35 -18.45
CA SER A 348 -9.86 15.61 -19.89
C SER A 348 -10.51 14.48 -20.68
N ALA A 349 -10.81 14.72 -21.96
CA ALA A 349 -11.53 13.76 -22.80
C ALA A 349 -10.84 12.38 -22.93
N ASP A 350 -9.51 12.33 -22.81
CA ASP A 350 -8.70 11.09 -22.81
C ASP A 350 -8.87 10.23 -21.54
N GLU A 351 -9.57 10.73 -20.52
CA GLU A 351 -9.77 10.06 -19.23
C GLU A 351 -11.22 9.58 -19.01
N LEU A 352 -12.05 9.57 -20.06
CA LEU A 352 -13.47 9.19 -19.99
C LEU A 352 -13.69 7.77 -19.45
N GLN A 353 -12.84 6.81 -19.81
CA GLN A 353 -13.00 5.43 -19.34
C GLN A 353 -12.74 5.31 -17.84
N GLN A 354 -11.71 6.01 -17.34
CA GLN A 354 -11.41 6.07 -15.91
C GLN A 354 -12.57 6.70 -15.14
N LEU A 355 -13.17 7.78 -15.67
CA LEU A 355 -14.35 8.40 -15.09
C LEU A 355 -15.53 7.41 -14.99
N LYS A 356 -15.84 6.69 -16.08
CA LYS A 356 -16.90 5.66 -16.09
C LYS A 356 -16.67 4.59 -15.04
N ASP A 357 -15.44 4.11 -14.91
CA ASP A 357 -15.09 3.07 -13.94
C ASP A 357 -15.24 3.58 -12.50
N ILE A 358 -14.87 4.85 -12.25
CA ILE A 358 -15.03 5.52 -10.95
C ILE A 358 -16.50 5.65 -10.58
N GLU A 359 -17.33 6.26 -11.45
CA GLU A 359 -18.76 6.46 -11.22
C GLU A 359 -19.50 5.13 -11.05
N THR A 360 -19.08 4.10 -11.79
CA THR A 360 -19.57 2.73 -11.61
C THR A 360 -19.16 2.14 -10.26
N LEU A 361 -17.96 2.42 -9.74
CA LEU A 361 -17.57 1.90 -8.43
C LEU A 361 -18.33 2.59 -7.30
N ILE A 362 -18.43 3.93 -7.35
CA ILE A 362 -19.10 4.72 -6.32
C ILE A 362 -20.64 4.74 -6.49
N GLN A 363 -21.15 4.15 -7.59
CA GLN A 363 -22.57 4.11 -7.95
C GLN A 363 -23.24 5.49 -7.95
N ARG A 364 -22.51 6.52 -8.42
CA ARG A 364 -22.94 7.91 -8.45
C ARG A 364 -22.32 8.63 -9.64
N LEU A 365 -23.14 9.36 -10.40
CA LEU A 365 -22.65 10.30 -11.42
C LEU A 365 -22.16 11.57 -10.74
N LEU A 366 -20.98 12.03 -11.11
CA LEU A 366 -20.42 13.26 -10.57
C LEU A 366 -20.85 14.45 -11.44
N PRO A 367 -21.48 15.50 -10.87
CA PRO A 367 -21.81 16.70 -11.62
C PRO A 367 -20.56 17.31 -12.22
N ARG A 368 -20.64 17.64 -13.50
CA ARG A 368 -19.52 18.18 -14.26
C ARG A 368 -19.54 19.69 -14.18
N GLU A 369 -18.45 20.25 -13.74
CA GLU A 369 -18.27 21.67 -13.60
C GLU A 369 -17.26 22.15 -14.64
N VAL A 370 -17.56 23.30 -15.24
CA VAL A 370 -16.61 24.03 -16.08
C VAL A 370 -16.14 25.21 -15.26
N MET A 371 -14.84 25.42 -15.24
CA MET A 371 -14.23 26.55 -14.55
C MET A 371 -14.04 27.71 -15.54
N ASP A 372 -14.45 28.92 -15.16
CA ASP A 372 -14.40 30.11 -16.02
C ASP A 372 -12.98 30.37 -16.56
N GLY A 373 -12.85 30.48 -17.89
CA GLY A 373 -11.59 30.65 -18.60
C GLY A 373 -10.79 29.35 -18.81
N PHE A 374 -11.34 28.21 -18.37
CA PHE A 374 -10.76 26.88 -18.50
C PHE A 374 -11.65 25.92 -19.29
N GLU A 375 -12.58 26.45 -20.08
CA GLU A 375 -13.49 25.69 -20.92
C GLU A 375 -12.70 24.71 -21.80
N PRO A 376 -13.07 23.42 -21.82
CA PRO A 376 -12.39 22.43 -22.63
C PRO A 376 -12.70 22.67 -24.12
N GLN A 377 -11.68 22.59 -24.96
CA GLN A 377 -11.89 22.58 -26.42
C GLN A 377 -12.55 21.28 -26.88
N VAL A 378 -12.24 20.17 -26.21
CA VAL A 378 -12.85 18.86 -26.47
C VAL A 378 -13.74 18.49 -25.29
N ASN A 379 -15.05 18.47 -25.52
CA ASN A 379 -16.02 18.11 -24.50
C ASN A 379 -15.80 16.67 -24.01
N VAL A 380 -15.88 16.49 -22.69
CA VAL A 380 -15.92 15.16 -22.07
C VAL A 380 -17.35 14.62 -22.26
N PRO A 381 -17.57 13.50 -22.96
CA PRO A 381 -18.91 12.96 -23.22
C PRO A 381 -19.62 12.48 -21.95
N ASP A 382 -20.94 12.58 -21.87
CA ASP A 382 -21.73 12.12 -20.71
C ASP A 382 -21.58 10.62 -20.45
N THR A 383 -21.70 10.26 -19.18
CA THR A 383 -21.54 8.90 -18.66
C THR A 383 -22.87 8.38 -18.12
N THR A 384 -23.04 7.06 -18.12
CA THR A 384 -24.22 6.39 -17.58
C THR A 384 -23.80 5.38 -16.53
N LEU A 385 -24.60 5.24 -15.47
CA LEU A 385 -24.32 4.26 -14.42
C LEU A 385 -24.53 2.84 -14.96
N SER A 386 -23.47 2.06 -14.94
CA SER A 386 -23.53 0.64 -15.19
C SER A 386 -23.57 -0.12 -13.85
N ALA A 387 -24.18 -1.31 -13.84
CA ALA A 387 -24.07 -2.19 -12.68
C ALA A 387 -22.60 -2.60 -12.46
N PRO A 388 -22.13 -2.70 -11.21
CA PRO A 388 -20.76 -3.17 -10.92
C PRO A 388 -20.53 -4.52 -11.58
N LYS A 389 -19.46 -4.65 -12.38
CA LYS A 389 -19.12 -5.93 -13.03
C LYS A 389 -18.89 -6.97 -11.93
N LYS A 390 -19.84 -7.91 -11.75
CA LYS A 390 -19.63 -9.08 -10.88
C LYS A 390 -18.37 -9.81 -11.34
N PRO A 391 -17.45 -10.21 -10.45
CA PRO A 391 -16.30 -11.00 -10.84
C PRO A 391 -16.79 -12.26 -11.55
N LYS A 392 -16.32 -12.48 -12.78
CA LYS A 392 -16.65 -13.68 -13.55
C LYS A 392 -16.21 -14.88 -12.71
N LYS A 393 -17.17 -15.66 -12.20
CA LYS A 393 -16.88 -16.97 -11.57
C LYS A 393 -16.00 -17.75 -12.54
N ALA A 394 -14.83 -18.20 -12.08
CA ALA A 394 -13.99 -19.10 -12.84
C ALA A 394 -14.86 -20.30 -13.27
N LYS A 395 -14.92 -20.58 -14.58
CA LYS A 395 -15.62 -21.76 -15.09
C LYS A 395 -14.95 -22.99 -14.45
N LYS A 396 -15.70 -23.73 -13.63
CA LYS A 396 -15.27 -25.05 -13.13
C LYS A 396 -14.79 -25.89 -14.34
N PRO A 397 -13.63 -26.55 -14.26
CA PRO A 397 -13.26 -27.55 -15.25
C PRO A 397 -14.35 -28.63 -15.27
N LYS A 398 -14.91 -28.94 -16.45
CA LYS A 398 -15.77 -30.12 -16.62
C LYS A 398 -14.90 -31.37 -16.41
N GLN A 399 -14.95 -31.96 -15.23
CA GLN A 399 -14.52 -33.34 -15.01
C GLN A 399 -15.58 -34.28 -15.58
N GLY A 400 -15.10 -35.32 -16.26
CA GLY A 400 -15.86 -36.18 -17.16
C GLY A 400 -17.01 -36.94 -16.51
N ALA A 401 -18.06 -37.13 -17.30
CA ALA A 401 -19.03 -38.18 -17.08
C ALA A 401 -18.59 -39.39 -17.90
N ALA A 402 -18.23 -40.46 -17.22
CA ALA A 402 -18.18 -41.79 -17.79
C ALA A 402 -19.63 -42.27 -18.00
N SER A 403 -19.93 -42.79 -19.19
CA SER A 403 -21.05 -43.71 -19.39
C SER A 403 -20.57 -44.89 -20.24
N ALA A 404 -20.72 -46.06 -19.65
CA ALA A 404 -20.40 -47.37 -20.19
C ALA A 404 -21.25 -47.75 -21.42
N GLY A 405 -20.79 -48.76 -22.17
CA GLY A 405 -21.68 -49.67 -22.89
C GLY A 405 -21.46 -49.84 -24.39
N ASN A 406 -20.49 -50.68 -24.74
CA ASN A 406 -20.63 -51.83 -25.64
C ASN A 406 -21.46 -51.68 -26.95
N ASN A 407 -20.83 -51.73 -28.14
CA ASN A 407 -21.07 -52.84 -29.08
C ASN A 407 -20.07 -52.89 -30.26
N GLN A 408 -19.90 -54.11 -30.75
CA GLN A 408 -19.04 -54.64 -31.80
C GLN A 408 -19.19 -54.01 -33.19
N GLY A 409 -18.15 -54.16 -34.03
CA GLY A 409 -18.36 -54.36 -35.47
C GLY A 409 -17.34 -53.71 -36.42
N ASN A 410 -16.31 -54.48 -36.76
CA ASN A 410 -15.68 -54.62 -38.09
C ASN A 410 -15.31 -53.37 -38.94
N GLY A 411 -14.01 -53.24 -39.27
CA GLY A 411 -13.57 -52.43 -40.41
C GLY A 411 -12.09 -52.03 -40.37
N GLN A 412 -11.20 -52.96 -40.74
CA GLN A 412 -9.80 -52.69 -41.08
C GLN A 412 -9.65 -52.48 -42.62
N PRO A 413 -8.51 -52.01 -43.15
CA PRO A 413 -8.18 -50.59 -43.32
C PRO A 413 -7.99 -50.22 -44.81
N ARG A 414 -8.00 -48.92 -45.14
CA ARG A 414 -7.48 -48.43 -46.44
C ARG A 414 -6.46 -47.31 -46.28
N SER A 415 -5.30 -47.60 -46.86
CA SER A 415 -4.14 -46.74 -47.06
C SER A 415 -4.44 -45.48 -47.87
N SER A 416 -3.85 -44.34 -47.52
CA SER A 416 -3.17 -43.48 -48.50
C SER A 416 -2.27 -42.42 -47.83
N ARG A 417 -0.96 -42.64 -48.00
CA ARG A 417 0.01 -41.71 -48.62
C ARG A 417 0.07 -40.26 -48.10
N ARG A 418 1.13 -39.91 -47.38
CA ARG A 418 1.81 -38.61 -47.52
C ARG A 418 3.33 -38.74 -47.32
N ARG A 419 4.07 -38.21 -48.31
CA ARG A 419 5.53 -38.16 -48.43
C ARG A 419 6.19 -37.24 -47.38
N PRO A 420 7.47 -37.48 -47.04
CA PRO A 420 8.27 -36.60 -46.20
C PRO A 420 9.07 -35.58 -47.04
N HIS A 421 9.28 -34.37 -46.50
CA HIS A 421 10.30 -33.46 -47.04
C HIS A 421 11.47 -33.30 -46.06
N GLN A 422 12.64 -33.45 -46.67
CA GLN A 422 13.98 -33.56 -46.13
C GLN A 422 14.51 -32.30 -45.45
N LYS A 423 15.34 -32.55 -44.43
CA LYS A 423 16.47 -31.70 -44.03
C LYS A 423 17.58 -31.79 -45.08
N ALA A 424 18.24 -30.68 -45.36
CA ALA A 424 19.59 -30.65 -45.93
C ALA A 424 20.45 -29.67 -45.13
N ALA A 425 21.71 -30.05 -44.96
CA ALA A 425 22.71 -29.47 -44.10
C ALA A 425 23.86 -28.85 -44.92
N GLY A 426 24.76 -28.15 -44.23
CA GLY A 426 26.13 -27.84 -44.67
C GLY A 426 26.33 -26.37 -45.08
N ASN A 427 27.47 -25.71 -44.85
CA ASN A 427 28.76 -26.21 -44.40
C ASN A 427 29.70 -25.06 -43.97
N ALA A 428 30.65 -25.41 -43.09
CA ALA A 428 32.00 -24.89 -42.79
C ALA A 428 32.53 -23.54 -43.34
N SER A 429 33.28 -22.78 -42.51
CA SER A 429 34.77 -22.85 -42.41
C SER A 429 35.48 -21.54 -41.99
N SER A 430 36.54 -21.70 -41.17
CA SER A 430 37.71 -20.81 -40.93
C SER A 430 37.46 -19.44 -40.26
N GLY A 431 38.25 -18.90 -39.33
CA GLY A 431 39.59 -19.20 -38.83
C GLY A 431 40.46 -17.95 -38.93
N ARG A 432 40.78 -17.28 -37.80
CA ARG A 432 42.06 -16.56 -37.56
C ARG A 432 42.15 -15.92 -36.17
N ARG A 433 43.30 -16.16 -35.53
CA ARG A 433 43.82 -15.48 -34.34
C ARG A 433 44.34 -14.08 -34.72
N HIS A 434 44.29 -13.14 -33.77
CA HIS A 434 45.35 -12.14 -33.62
C HIS A 434 45.47 -11.65 -32.17
N GLU A 435 46.67 -11.81 -31.61
CA GLU A 435 47.19 -11.09 -30.45
C GLU A 435 47.40 -9.60 -30.77
N GLY A 436 47.28 -8.75 -29.75
CA GLY A 436 47.68 -7.34 -29.78
C GLY A 436 47.62 -6.72 -28.39
N ASN A 437 48.78 -6.29 -27.91
CA ASN A 437 49.12 -5.97 -26.53
C ASN A 437 49.07 -4.44 -26.25
N ARG A 438 48.86 -4.09 -24.97
CA ARG A 438 49.50 -3.00 -24.18
C ARG A 438 49.01 -1.53 -24.17
N GLN A 439 49.11 -1.01 -22.93
CA GLN A 439 49.24 0.38 -22.43
C GLN A 439 47.93 1.20 -22.32
N GLY A 440 47.59 1.87 -21.22
CA GLY A 440 48.34 2.31 -20.04
C GLY A 440 48.00 3.79 -19.78
N THR A 441 47.45 4.15 -18.62
CA THR A 441 47.45 5.51 -18.00
C THR A 441 46.68 5.42 -16.67
N SER A 442 47.36 5.32 -15.52
CA SER A 442 47.88 6.40 -14.67
C SER A 442 46.80 7.28 -14.02
N ARG A 443 46.49 6.95 -12.76
CA ARG A 443 46.04 7.91 -11.73
C ARG A 443 47.12 8.97 -11.48
N PRO A 444 46.73 10.11 -10.91
CA PRO A 444 47.50 10.64 -9.79
C PRO A 444 46.61 10.89 -8.57
N SER A 445 47.26 10.81 -7.42
CA SER A 445 46.77 11.12 -6.08
C SER A 445 47.33 12.45 -5.58
N ALA A 446 46.55 13.08 -4.71
CA ALA A 446 46.89 14.05 -3.67
C ALA A 446 47.14 15.52 -4.07
N SER A 447 46.23 16.38 -3.63
CA SER A 447 46.44 17.34 -2.53
C SER A 447 45.13 17.57 -1.80
#